data_AF-A0A4R4UT55-F1
#
_entry.id   AF-A0A4R4UT55-F1
#
_cell.length_a   1.000
_cell.length_b   1.000
_cell.length_c   1.000
_cell.angle_alpha   90.00
_cell.angle_beta   90.00
_cell.angle_gamma   90.00
#
_symmetry.space_group_name_H-M   'P 1'
#
loop_
_entity.id
_entity.type
_entity.pdbx_description
1 polymer ?
#
loop_
_entity_poly.entity_id
_entity_poly.type
_entity_poly.pdbx_seq_one_letter_code
_entity_poly.pdbx_strand_id
1 'polypeptide(L)' 'MAFIVLAGVPFYLPPGSTHPMVLGIPYWVVVSLLFTFLFAALTSWTCLRRWNIQEPEEEAGGGA' A
#
# COMPACT_ATOMS: atom_id res chain seq x y z
N MET A 1 5.30 -0.16 7.26
CA MET A 1 4.02 -0.43 6.57
C MET A 1 2.82 0.11 7.33
N ALA A 2 2.66 -0.15 8.64
CA ALA A 2 1.50 0.33 9.41
C ALA A 2 1.23 1.85 9.29
N PHE A 3 2.28 2.67 9.29
CA PHE A 3 2.14 4.13 9.12
C PHE A 3 1.47 4.55 7.80
N ILE A 4 1.76 3.85 6.70
CA ILE A 4 1.20 4.14 5.36
C ILE A 4 -0.30 3.84 5.35
N VAL A 5 -0.71 2.77 6.04
CA VAL A 5 -2.12 2.42 6.19
C VAL A 5 -2.85 3.48 7.01
N LEU A 6 -2.27 3.90 8.14
CA LEU A 6 -2.87 4.94 9.00
C LEU A 6 -2.97 6.29 8.28
N ALA A 7 -1.94 6.69 7.54
CA ALA A 7 -1.93 7.96 6.82
C ALA A 7 -2.97 8.04 5.68
N GLY A 8 -3.35 6.89 5.11
CA GLY A 8 -4.40 6.80 4.09
C GLY A 8 -5.82 6.92 4.64
N VAL A 9 -6.03 6.84 5.95
CA VAL A 9 -7.36 6.94 6.57
C VAL A 9 -7.58 8.36 7.10
N PRO A 10 -8.68 9.03 6.73
CA PRO A 10 -8.91 10.44 7.07
C PRO A 10 -9.27 10.73 8.55
N PHE A 11 -8.95 9.84 9.51
CA PHE A 11 -9.34 10.01 10.92
C PHE A 11 -8.76 11.26 11.58
N TYR A 12 -7.67 11.80 11.01
CA TYR A 12 -6.99 13.01 11.48
C TYR A 12 -7.58 14.30 10.89
N LEU A 13 -8.54 14.20 9.96
CA LEU A 13 -9.14 15.37 9.33
C LEU A 13 -10.28 15.93 10.19
N PRO A 14 -10.38 17.27 10.33
CA PRO A 14 -11.43 17.88 11.13
C PRO A 14 -12.83 17.67 10.50
N PRO A 15 -13.89 17.58 11.32
CA PRO A 15 -15.26 17.49 10.82
C PRO A 15 -15.59 18.74 9.99
N GLY A 16 -15.92 18.54 8.71
CA GLY A 16 -16.10 19.61 7.72
C GLY A 16 -15.07 19.58 6.58
N SER A 17 -13.97 18.85 6.74
CA SER A 17 -12.99 18.60 5.66
C SER A 17 -13.46 17.54 4.64
N THR A 18 -14.72 17.10 4.70
CA THR A 18 -15.31 16.23 3.66
C THR A 18 -15.81 17.01 2.44
N HIS A 19 -15.91 18.33 2.57
CA HIS A 19 -16.46 19.23 1.56
C HIS A 19 -15.51 19.62 0.40
N PRO A 20 -14.17 19.72 0.58
CA PRO A 20 -13.29 20.10 -0.52
C PRO A 20 -13.25 18.98 -1.56
N MET A 21 -13.78 19.26 -2.73
CA MET A 21 -13.79 18.35 -3.87
C MET A 21 -12.65 18.69 -4.82
N VAL A 22 -11.80 17.69 -5.07
CA VAL A 22 -10.83 17.72 -6.16
C VAL A 22 -11.49 17.03 -7.35
N LEU A 23 -11.75 17.78 -8.42
CA LEU A 23 -12.39 17.25 -9.64
C LEU A 23 -13.75 16.56 -9.39
N GLY A 24 -14.51 16.99 -8.37
CA GLY A 24 -15.79 16.38 -7.98
C GLY A 24 -15.69 15.17 -7.03
N ILE A 25 -14.47 14.74 -6.68
CA ILE A 25 -14.21 13.66 -5.73
C ILE A 25 -13.69 14.27 -4.42
N PRO A 26 -14.12 13.80 -3.24
CA PRO A 26 -13.57 14.28 -1.98
C PRO A 26 -12.04 14.06 -1.93
N TYR A 27 -11.27 15.08 -1.58
CA TYR A 27 -9.80 14.99 -1.66
C TYR A 27 -9.21 13.84 -0.82
N TRP A 28 -9.87 13.48 0.29
CA TRP A 28 -9.45 12.37 1.14
C TRP A 28 -9.45 11.04 0.40
N VAL A 29 -10.32 10.85 -0.60
CA VAL A 29 -10.33 9.64 -1.46
C VAL A 29 -9.07 9.56 -2.30
N VAL A 30 -8.63 10.70 -2.87
CA VAL A 30 -7.40 10.78 -3.67
C VAL A 30 -6.18 10.48 -2.79
N VAL A 31 -6.17 11.02 -1.57
CA VAL A 31 -5.14 10.74 -0.57
C VAL A 31 -5.13 9.25 -0.22
N SER A 32 -6.28 8.65 0.09
CA SER A 32 -6.40 7.22 0.37
C SER A 32 -5.87 6.37 -0.79
N LEU A 33 -6.25 6.69 -2.03
CA LEU A 33 -5.81 5.98 -3.23
C LEU A 33 -4.29 6.03 -3.41
N LEU A 34 -3.69 7.20 -3.19
CA LEU A 34 -2.25 7.38 -3.24
C LEU A 34 -1.54 6.49 -2.20
N PHE A 35 -2.02 6.49 -0.95
CA PHE A 35 -1.45 5.65 0.11
C PHE A 35 -1.64 4.15 -0.15
N THR A 36 -2.75 3.73 -0.74
CA THR A 36 -2.95 2.34 -1.19
C THR A 36 -1.93 1.95 -2.25
N PHE A 37 -1.70 2.82 -3.23
CA PHE A 37 -0.70 2.58 -4.27
C PHE A 37 0.71 2.49 -3.69
N LEU A 38 1.08 3.40 -2.78
CA LEU A 38 2.37 3.35 -2.08
C LEU A 38 2.53 2.06 -1.27
N PHE A 39 1.49 1.63 -0.58
CA PHE A 39 1.49 0.38 0.19
C PHE A 39 1.72 -0.82 -0.72
N ALA A 40 0.99 -0.91 -1.84
CA ALA A 40 1.16 -1.97 -2.81
C ALA A 40 2.59 -1.98 -3.39
N ALA A 41 3.08 -0.82 -3.85
CA ALA A 41 4.42 -0.68 -4.41
C ALA A 41 5.52 -1.08 -3.42
N LEU A 42 5.42 -0.64 -2.16
CA LEU A 42 6.37 -1.01 -1.12
C LEU A 42 6.29 -2.49 -0.76
N THR A 43 5.10 -3.07 -0.76
CA THR A 43 4.92 -4.51 -0.54
C THR A 43 5.59 -5.29 -1.67
N SER A 44 5.28 -4.97 -2.94
CA SER A 44 5.91 -5.59 -4.10
C SER A 44 7.42 -5.42 -4.10
N TRP A 45 7.94 -4.23 -3.79
CA TRP A 45 9.38 -4.00 -3.69
C TRP A 45 10.03 -4.83 -2.58
N THR A 46 9.37 -4.95 -1.43
CA THR A 46 9.85 -5.78 -0.32
C THR A 46 9.86 -7.26 -0.73
N CYS A 47 8.81 -7.73 -1.41
CA CYS A 47 8.75 -9.08 -1.97
C CYS A 47 9.84 -9.32 -3.01
N LEU A 48 10.18 -8.35 -3.87
CA LEU A 48 11.21 -8.55 -4.90
C LEU A 48 12.64 -8.43 -4.39
N ARG A 49 12.87 -7.59 -3.37
CA ARG A 49 14.24 -7.20 -2.95
C ARG A 49 14.68 -7.81 -1.63
N ARG A 50 13.74 -8.10 -0.72
CA ARG A 50 14.01 -8.52 0.66
C ARG A 50 13.47 -9.91 0.99
N TRP A 51 12.59 -10.44 0.15
CA TRP A 51 12.08 -11.81 0.28
C TRP A 51 13.14 -12.79 -0.22
N ASN A 52 14.18 -12.97 0.58
CA ASN A 52 15.15 -14.04 0.41
C ASN A 52 14.61 -15.31 1.09
N ILE A 53 13.47 -15.82 0.60
CA ILE A 53 13.09 -17.19 0.90
C ILE A 53 14.10 -18.04 0.13
N GLN A 54 15.01 -18.66 0.86
CA GLN A 54 15.78 -19.78 0.34
C GLN A 54 14.72 -20.83 -0.01
N GLU A 55 14.40 -20.98 -1.29
CA GLU A 55 13.60 -22.12 -1.76
C GLU A 55 14.31 -23.38 -1.25
N PRO A 56 13.63 -24.26 -0.49
CA PRO A 56 14.23 -25.53 -0.11
C PRO A 56 14.64 -26.25 -1.39
N GLU A 57 15.81 -26.89 -1.36
CA GLU A 57 16.46 -27.56 -2.51
C GLU A 57 15.51 -28.51 -3.28
N GLU A 58 14.47 -28.99 -2.60
CA GLU A 58 13.39 -29.84 -3.11
C GLU A 58 12.51 -29.16 -4.18
N GLU A 59 12.31 -27.84 -4.13
CA GLU A 59 11.53 -27.06 -5.12
C GLU A 59 12.41 -26.48 -6.25
N ALA A 60 13.73 -26.45 -6.07
CA ALA A 60 14.67 -25.88 -7.04
C ALA A 60 15.08 -26.86 -8.17
N GLY A 61 14.74 -28.14 -8.08
CA GLY A 61 15.19 -29.16 -9.04
C GLY A 61 14.63 -30.58 -8.91
N GLY A 62 13.43 -30.78 -8.36
CA GLY A 62 12.82 -32.11 -8.17
C GLY A 62 11.93 -32.59 -9.32
N GLY A 63 12.31 -32.38 -10.57
CA GLY A 63 11.46 -32.72 -11.73
C GLY A 63 12.21 -32.90 -13.05
N ALA A 64 13.26 -33.72 -13.07
CA ALA A 64 13.73 -34.53 -14.22
C ALA A 64 15.08 -35.20 -13.88
#